data_AF-A0A132H2R3-F1
#
_entry.id   AF-A0A132H2R3-F1
#
_cell.length_a   1.000
_cell.length_b   1.000
_cell.length_c   1.000
_cell.angle_alpha   90.00
_cell.angle_beta   90.00
_cell.angle_gamma   90.00
#
_symmetry.space_group_name_H-M   'P 1'
#
loop_
_entity.id
_entity.type
_entity.pdbx_description
1 polymer ?
#
loop_
_entity_poly.entity_id
_entity_poly.type
_entity_poly.pdbx_seq_one_letter_code
_entity_poly.pdbx_strand_id
1 'polypeptide(L)'
;MNTNTWIIIAIMCAGLLLMVAALVILARLSKMKDAELRNGKTMELKVQALKIIMPLKVQAYERFLLYLERVQLPQLVKRIYTPGMEKGAFHLQLLQSVREEFEHNLAQQLYVSNTTWNAVVNAKEELINQINTTFEQLKDEEDVSILAQSLVALPNPVVEQAIAVLKRDFERLL
;
A
#
# COMPACT_ATOMS: atom_id res chain seq x y z
N MET A 1 8.78 64.62 -52.09
CA MET A 1 8.93 63.15 -51.94
C MET A 1 7.86 62.49 -52.79
N ASN A 2 8.19 61.49 -53.62
CA ASN A 2 7.29 60.97 -54.66
C ASN A 2 6.27 59.97 -54.07
N THR A 3 5.05 59.92 -54.58
CA THR A 3 3.99 59.02 -54.06
C THR A 3 4.42 57.54 -54.07
N ASN A 4 5.25 57.16 -55.05
CA ASN A 4 5.78 55.81 -55.19
C ASN A 4 6.71 55.39 -54.03
N THR A 5 7.47 56.31 -53.42
CA THR A 5 8.36 55.96 -52.30
C THR A 5 7.58 55.60 -51.03
N TRP A 6 6.44 56.26 -50.80
CA TRP A 6 5.56 55.94 -49.67
C TRP A 6 4.90 54.57 -49.82
N ILE A 7 4.51 54.19 -51.04
CA ILE A 7 3.94 52.87 -51.34
C ILE A 7 4.98 51.77 -51.07
N ILE A 8 6.23 51.96 -51.48
CA ILE A 8 7.32 50.99 -51.24
C ILE A 8 7.57 50.82 -49.74
N ILE A 9 7.61 51.91 -48.97
CA ILE A 9 7.78 51.86 -47.51
C ILE A 9 6.62 51.11 -46.84
N ALA A 10 5.38 51.37 -47.24
CA ALA A 10 4.20 50.70 -46.69
C ALA A 10 4.24 49.17 -46.93
N ILE A 11 4.65 48.74 -48.13
CA ILE A 11 4.80 47.32 -48.47
C ILE A 11 5.90 46.67 -47.63
N MET A 12 7.05 47.33 -47.44
CA MET A 12 8.13 46.81 -46.58
C MET A 12 7.69 46.68 -45.12
N CYS A 13 6.98 47.67 -44.58
CA CYS A 13 6.43 47.62 -43.22
C CYS A 13 5.41 46.48 -43.06
N ALA A 14 4.50 46.30 -44.03
CA ALA A 14 3.54 45.20 -44.02
C ALA A 14 4.24 43.83 -44.09
N GLY A 15 5.27 43.68 -44.94
CA GLY A 15 6.08 42.46 -45.03
C GLY A 15 6.81 42.14 -43.72
N LEU A 16 7.39 43.16 -43.07
CA LEU A 16 8.06 43.01 -41.78
C LEU A 16 7.08 42.54 -40.69
N LEU A 17 5.87 43.11 -40.64
CA LEU A 17 4.83 42.71 -39.68
C LEU A 17 4.39 41.25 -39.89
N LEU A 18 4.17 40.84 -41.14
CA LEU A 18 3.81 39.45 -41.47
C LEU A 18 4.94 38.48 -41.10
N MET A 19 6.20 38.85 -41.36
CA MET A 19 7.36 38.04 -40.98
C MET A 19 7.46 37.87 -39.46
N VAL A 20 7.31 38.96 -38.69
CA VAL A 20 7.34 38.90 -37.22
C VAL A 20 6.19 38.04 -36.68
N ALA A 21 4.98 38.20 -37.21
CA ALA A 21 3.83 37.37 -36.82
C ALA A 21 4.09 35.89 -37.10
N ALA A 22 4.64 35.56 -38.28
CA ALA A 22 5.00 34.19 -38.64
C ALA A 22 6.05 33.60 -37.68
N LEU A 23 7.10 34.35 -37.35
CA LEU A 23 8.13 33.92 -36.38
C LEU A 23 7.55 33.66 -34.99
N VAL A 24 6.64 34.53 -34.52
CA VAL A 24 5.96 34.35 -33.22
C VAL A 24 5.11 33.08 -33.22
N ILE A 25 4.35 32.81 -34.28
CA ILE A 25 3.53 31.61 -34.41
C ILE A 25 4.41 30.35 -34.40
N LEU A 26 5.49 30.32 -35.19
CA LEU A 26 6.43 29.19 -35.22
C LEU A 26 7.12 28.96 -33.86
N ALA A 27 7.49 30.04 -33.16
CA ALA A 27 8.05 29.97 -31.81
C ALA A 27 7.05 29.45 -30.77
N ARG A 28 5.75 29.73 -30.94
CA ARG A 28 4.69 29.17 -30.08
C ARG A 28 4.46 27.69 -30.36
N LEU A 29 4.38 27.30 -31.63
CA LEU A 29 4.16 25.91 -32.04
C LEU A 29 5.33 24.98 -31.63
N SER A 30 6.58 25.44 -31.76
CA SER A 30 7.75 24.69 -31.28
C SER A 30 7.71 24.48 -29.77
N LYS A 31 7.43 25.52 -28.98
CA LYS A 31 7.26 25.41 -27.52
C LYS A 31 6.13 24.45 -27.12
N MET A 32 5.01 24.45 -27.85
CA MET A 32 3.91 23.51 -27.58
C MET A 32 4.31 22.06 -27.86
N LYS A 33 4.98 21.79 -28.99
CA LYS A 33 5.50 20.45 -29.31
C LYS A 33 6.52 19.96 -28.29
N ASP A 34 7.41 20.83 -27.82
CA ASP A 34 8.39 20.48 -26.78
C ASP A 34 7.71 20.17 -25.45
N ALA A 35 6.69 20.95 -25.07
CA ALA A 35 5.90 20.70 -23.86
C ALA A 35 5.12 19.38 -23.96
N GLU A 36 4.53 19.08 -25.10
CA GLU A 36 3.82 17.83 -25.37
C GLU A 36 4.77 16.63 -25.33
N LEU A 37 5.96 16.73 -25.94
CA LEU A 37 6.98 15.68 -25.90
C LEU A 37 7.50 15.44 -24.48
N ARG A 38 7.71 16.51 -23.69
CA ARG A 38 8.10 16.41 -22.27
C ARG A 38 7.00 15.76 -21.45
N ASN A 39 5.74 16.16 -21.65
CA ASN A 39 4.58 15.57 -20.99
C ASN A 39 4.43 14.08 -21.36
N GLY A 40 4.60 13.73 -22.64
CA GLY A 40 4.62 12.34 -23.11
C GLY A 40 5.71 11.52 -22.43
N LYS A 41 6.96 12.00 -22.42
CA LYS A 41 8.08 11.32 -21.75
C LYS A 41 7.85 11.16 -20.24
N THR A 42 7.36 12.19 -19.56
CA THR A 42 7.06 12.08 -18.11
C THR A 42 5.92 11.11 -17.84
N MET A 43 4.91 11.03 -18.71
CA MET A 43 3.85 10.03 -18.62
C MET A 43 4.37 8.62 -18.85
N GLU A 44 5.23 8.42 -19.86
CA GLU A 44 5.89 7.14 -20.12
C GLU A 44 6.73 6.68 -18.91
N LEU A 45 7.52 7.59 -18.31
CA LEU A 45 8.30 7.28 -17.11
C LEU A 45 7.40 6.90 -15.93
N LYS A 46 6.27 7.58 -15.74
CA LYS A 46 5.28 7.21 -14.71
C LYS A 46 4.69 5.83 -14.97
N VAL A 47 4.30 5.54 -16.21
CA VAL A 47 3.77 4.22 -16.60
C VAL A 47 4.82 3.13 -16.37
N GLN A 48 6.08 3.38 -16.73
CA GLN A 48 7.17 2.43 -16.47
C GLN A 48 7.39 2.21 -14.96
N ALA A 49 7.40 3.27 -14.16
CA ALA A 49 7.48 3.15 -12.71
C ALA A 49 6.30 2.35 -12.13
N LEU A 50 5.08 2.58 -12.61
CA LEU A 50 3.90 1.82 -12.21
C LEU A 50 4.01 0.34 -12.59
N LYS A 51 4.56 0.00 -13.78
CA LYS A 51 4.80 -1.40 -14.18
C LYS A 51 5.76 -2.13 -13.23
N ILE A 52 6.72 -1.41 -12.64
CA ILE A 52 7.68 -1.97 -11.68
C ILE A 52 7.07 -2.06 -10.28
N ILE A 53 6.32 -1.04 -9.85
CA ILE A 53 5.79 -0.93 -8.48
C ILE A 53 4.51 -1.76 -8.30
N MET A 54 3.67 -1.90 -9.34
CA MET A 54 2.39 -2.59 -9.23
C MET A 54 2.53 -4.04 -8.73
N PRO A 55 3.46 -4.87 -9.24
CA PRO A 55 3.68 -6.21 -8.70
C PRO A 55 4.05 -6.21 -7.20
N LEU A 56 4.87 -5.24 -6.77
CA LEU A 56 5.26 -5.11 -5.36
C LEU A 56 4.07 -4.75 -4.47
N LYS A 57 3.17 -3.90 -4.97
CA LYS A 57 1.90 -3.60 -4.28
C LYS A 57 1.05 -4.84 -4.14
N VAL A 58 0.75 -5.54 -5.24
CA VAL A 58 -0.06 -6.77 -5.21
C VAL A 58 0.53 -7.79 -4.22
N GLN A 59 1.85 -8.00 -4.28
CA GLN A 59 2.55 -8.91 -3.37
C GLN A 59 2.42 -8.48 -1.89
N ALA A 60 2.46 -7.18 -1.59
CA ALA A 60 2.26 -6.69 -0.23
C ALA A 60 0.85 -7.00 0.30
N TYR A 61 -0.18 -6.83 -0.52
CA TYR A 61 -1.55 -7.20 -0.14
C TYR A 61 -1.69 -8.70 0.10
N GLU A 62 -1.12 -9.56 -0.76
CA GLU A 62 -1.10 -11.00 -0.56
C GLU A 62 -0.40 -11.40 0.75
N ARG A 63 0.75 -10.77 1.04
CA ARG A 63 1.52 -11.04 2.26
C ARG A 63 0.76 -10.64 3.52
N PHE A 64 0.09 -9.49 3.53
CA PHE A 64 -0.75 -9.11 4.66
C PHE A 64 -2.00 -9.99 4.81
N LEU A 65 -2.61 -10.44 3.70
CA LEU A 65 -3.72 -11.38 3.75
C LEU A 65 -3.27 -12.71 4.37
N LEU A 66 -2.16 -13.26 3.89
CA LEU A 66 -1.58 -14.49 4.45
C LEU A 66 -1.21 -14.35 5.92
N TYR A 67 -0.62 -13.22 6.31
CA TYR A 67 -0.35 -12.90 7.71
C TYR A 67 -1.64 -12.98 8.55
N LEU A 68 -2.69 -12.24 8.15
CA LEU A 68 -3.96 -12.17 8.88
C LEU A 68 -4.64 -13.53 9.01
N GLU A 69 -4.60 -14.36 7.95
CA GLU A 69 -5.12 -15.74 7.99
C GLU A 69 -4.29 -16.64 8.90
N ARG A 70 -2.96 -16.45 8.95
CA ARG A 70 -2.06 -17.28 9.76
C ARG A 70 -2.12 -16.97 11.25
N VAL A 71 -2.35 -15.72 11.64
CA VAL A 71 -2.37 -15.32 13.06
C VAL A 71 -3.71 -15.56 13.74
N GLN A 72 -4.74 -16.01 13.02
CA GLN A 72 -6.00 -16.40 13.64
C GLN A 72 -5.78 -17.47 14.71
N LEU A 73 -6.40 -17.28 15.89
CA LEU A 73 -6.19 -18.13 17.07
C LEU A 73 -6.38 -19.63 16.78
N PRO A 74 -7.43 -20.09 16.05
CA PRO A 74 -7.57 -21.50 15.74
C PRO A 74 -6.38 -22.10 14.97
N GLN A 75 -5.83 -21.33 14.01
CA GLN A 75 -4.70 -21.77 13.21
C GLN A 75 -3.39 -21.71 13.99
N LEU A 76 -3.22 -20.66 14.80
CA LEU A 76 -2.04 -20.46 15.62
C LEU A 76 -1.93 -21.55 16.70
N VAL A 77 -3.02 -21.79 17.43
CA VAL A 77 -3.12 -22.85 18.45
C VAL A 77 -2.82 -24.20 17.83
N LYS A 78 -3.43 -24.54 16.69
CA LYS A 78 -3.21 -25.82 16.02
C LYS A 78 -1.76 -26.06 15.62
N ARG A 79 -1.02 -25.02 15.25
CA ARG A 79 0.40 -25.14 14.84
C ARG A 79 1.36 -25.30 16.01
N ILE A 80 1.04 -24.70 17.15
CA ILE A 80 1.97 -24.58 18.29
C ILE A 80 1.65 -25.59 19.39
N TYR A 81 0.37 -25.88 19.60
CA TYR A 81 -0.08 -26.76 20.67
C TYR A 81 0.52 -28.15 20.54
N THR A 82 1.21 -28.58 21.60
CA THR A 82 1.73 -29.94 21.75
C THR A 82 1.23 -30.53 23.06
N PRO A 83 0.64 -31.73 23.07
CA PRO A 83 0.16 -32.36 24.31
C PRO A 83 1.28 -32.46 25.37
N GLY A 84 0.97 -32.06 26.60
CA GLY A 84 1.91 -32.11 27.73
C GLY A 84 2.96 -30.99 27.76
N MET A 85 2.86 -29.99 26.87
CA MET A 85 3.71 -28.79 26.97
C MET A 85 3.33 -27.93 28.19
N GLU A 86 4.30 -27.22 28.73
CA GLU A 86 4.05 -26.29 29.83
C GLU A 86 3.18 -25.11 29.36
N LYS A 87 2.21 -24.72 30.19
CA LYS A 87 1.27 -23.63 29.89
C LYS A 87 1.98 -22.30 29.61
N GLY A 88 3.01 -21.96 30.39
CA GLY A 88 3.80 -20.74 30.20
C GLY A 88 4.61 -20.77 28.90
N ALA A 89 5.22 -21.91 28.60
CA ALA A 89 5.93 -22.11 27.33
C ALA A 89 4.97 -21.97 26.11
N PHE A 90 3.75 -22.50 26.20
CA PHE A 90 2.74 -22.36 25.15
C PHE A 90 2.35 -20.90 24.92
N HIS A 91 2.08 -20.16 25.99
CA HIS A 91 1.77 -18.74 25.95
C HIS A 91 2.89 -17.92 25.29
N LEU A 92 4.14 -18.13 25.71
CA LEU A 92 5.30 -17.45 25.12
C LEU A 92 5.46 -17.76 23.63
N GLN A 93 5.30 -19.02 23.22
CA GLN A 93 5.40 -19.41 21.81
C GLN A 93 4.31 -18.80 20.95
N LEU A 94 3.07 -18.69 21.44
CA LEU A 94 1.98 -18.00 20.74
C LEU A 94 2.35 -16.54 20.47
N LEU A 95 2.79 -15.82 21.50
CA LEU A 95 3.17 -14.41 21.39
C LEU A 95 4.35 -14.21 20.43
N GLN A 96 5.36 -15.08 20.53
CA GLN A 96 6.53 -15.02 19.66
C GLN A 96 6.14 -15.25 18.20
N SER A 97 5.30 -16.26 17.92
CA SER A 97 4.87 -16.56 16.56
C SER A 97 4.08 -15.41 15.92
N VAL A 98 3.20 -14.72 16.66
CA VAL A 98 2.49 -13.54 16.16
C VAL A 98 3.47 -12.41 15.81
N ARG A 99 4.46 -12.16 16.67
CA ARG A 99 5.46 -11.10 16.47
C ARG A 99 6.37 -11.39 15.28
N GLU A 100 6.88 -12.61 15.16
CA GLU A 100 7.74 -13.02 14.05
C GLU A 100 7.02 -12.91 12.70
N GLU A 101 5.78 -13.44 12.61
CA GLU A 101 4.98 -13.31 11.39
C GLU A 101 4.70 -11.84 11.03
N PHE A 102 4.50 -10.97 12.02
CA PHE A 102 4.36 -9.54 11.77
C PHE A 102 5.66 -8.90 11.27
N GLU A 103 6.79 -9.19 11.92
CA GLU A 103 8.11 -8.65 11.54
C GLU A 103 8.54 -9.08 10.13
N HIS A 104 8.24 -10.33 9.74
CA HIS A 104 8.48 -10.82 8.38
C HIS A 104 7.71 -10.06 7.30
N ASN A 105 6.65 -9.35 7.67
CA ASN A 105 5.80 -8.58 6.76
C ASN A 105 5.90 -7.06 6.99
N LEU A 106 6.69 -6.61 7.96
CA LEU A 106 6.79 -5.20 8.36
C LEU A 106 7.21 -4.27 7.21
N ALA A 107 8.14 -4.71 6.35
CA ALA A 107 8.60 -3.92 5.20
C ALA A 107 7.46 -3.62 4.20
N GLN A 108 6.40 -4.44 4.20
CA GLN A 108 5.34 -4.33 3.20
C GLN A 108 4.38 -3.17 3.49
N GLN A 109 4.49 -2.55 4.66
CA GLN A 109 3.75 -1.34 5.03
C GLN A 109 3.94 -0.21 4.01
N LEU A 110 5.07 -0.19 3.28
CA LEU A 110 5.37 0.81 2.25
C LEU A 110 4.39 0.80 1.08
N TYR A 111 3.69 -0.32 0.85
CA TYR A 111 2.93 -0.57 -0.37
C TYR A 111 1.42 -0.59 -0.18
N VAL A 112 0.93 -0.45 1.05
CA VAL A 112 -0.49 -0.41 1.39
C VAL A 112 -0.91 0.97 1.90
N SER A 113 -2.20 1.25 1.97
CA SER A 113 -2.67 2.50 2.58
C SER A 113 -2.43 2.52 4.10
N ASN A 114 -2.32 3.72 4.66
CA ASN A 114 -2.25 3.90 6.12
C ASN A 114 -3.46 3.27 6.85
N THR A 115 -4.64 3.29 6.23
CA THR A 115 -5.85 2.69 6.79
C THR A 115 -5.73 1.17 6.92
N THR A 116 -5.19 0.53 5.89
CA THR A 116 -4.91 -0.92 5.89
C THR A 116 -3.83 -1.25 6.90
N TRP A 117 -2.75 -0.48 6.91
CA TRP A 117 -1.65 -0.68 7.84
C TRP A 117 -2.11 -0.59 9.29
N ASN A 118 -2.86 0.44 9.65
CA ASN A 118 -3.40 0.60 11.00
C ASN A 118 -4.33 -0.56 11.38
N ALA A 119 -5.14 -1.07 10.45
CA ALA A 119 -5.99 -2.23 10.72
C ALA A 119 -5.18 -3.50 11.00
N VAL A 120 -4.08 -3.73 10.27
CA VAL A 120 -3.16 -4.85 10.51
C VAL A 120 -2.47 -4.74 11.88
N VAL A 121 -2.00 -3.54 12.25
CA VAL A 121 -1.39 -3.30 13.55
C VAL A 121 -2.40 -3.52 14.67
N ASN A 122 -3.61 -2.99 14.54
CA ASN A 122 -4.68 -3.19 15.53
C ASN A 122 -5.04 -4.67 15.70
N ALA A 123 -5.11 -5.43 14.60
CA ALA A 123 -5.37 -6.87 14.66
C ALA A 123 -4.26 -7.62 15.42
N LYS A 124 -2.98 -7.25 15.22
CA LYS A 124 -1.86 -7.82 15.95
C LYS A 124 -1.95 -7.53 17.46
N GLU A 125 -2.16 -6.26 17.83
CA GLU A 125 -2.23 -5.86 19.24
C GLU A 125 -3.42 -6.51 19.95
N GLU A 126 -4.57 -6.57 19.30
CA GLU A 126 -5.75 -7.24 19.86
C GLU A 126 -5.51 -8.74 20.07
N LEU A 127 -4.89 -9.44 19.12
CA LEU A 127 -4.55 -10.85 19.27
C LEU A 127 -3.61 -11.08 20.47
N ILE A 128 -2.57 -10.26 20.61
CA ILE A 128 -1.65 -10.31 21.76
C ILE A 128 -2.42 -10.09 23.07
N ASN A 129 -3.31 -9.11 23.10
CA ASN A 129 -4.13 -8.80 24.25
C ASN A 129 -5.06 -9.95 24.64
N GLN A 130 -5.72 -10.58 23.66
CA GLN A 130 -6.56 -11.75 23.87
C GLN A 130 -5.76 -12.92 24.44
N ILE A 131 -4.59 -13.22 23.85
CA ILE A 131 -3.70 -14.29 24.32
C ILE A 131 -3.29 -14.06 25.78
N ASN A 132 -2.89 -12.83 26.14
CA ASN A 132 -2.51 -12.48 27.51
C ASN A 132 -3.69 -12.58 28.48
N THR A 133 -4.83 -11.99 28.12
CA THR A 133 -6.02 -11.96 28.97
C THR A 133 -6.53 -13.36 29.25
N THR A 134 -6.57 -14.24 28.24
CA THR A 134 -7.00 -15.62 28.43
C THR A 134 -6.01 -16.42 29.28
N PHE A 135 -4.71 -16.17 29.14
CA PHE A 135 -3.69 -16.79 29.99
C PHE A 135 -3.84 -16.38 31.47
N GLU A 136 -4.04 -15.08 31.73
CA GLU A 136 -4.19 -14.52 33.09
C GLU A 136 -5.47 -14.97 33.80
N GLN A 137 -6.53 -15.29 33.05
CA GLN A 137 -7.80 -15.77 33.61
C GLN A 137 -7.76 -17.23 34.09
N LEU A 138 -6.73 -17.99 33.67
CA LEU A 138 -6.59 -19.41 33.98
C LEU A 138 -5.70 -19.63 35.21
N LYS A 139 -6.07 -20.60 36.04
CA LYS A 139 -5.29 -20.96 37.23
C LYS A 139 -3.99 -21.67 36.84
N ASP A 140 -2.97 -21.61 37.68
CA ASP A 140 -1.65 -22.20 37.41
C ASP A 140 -1.67 -23.73 37.31
N GLU A 141 -2.62 -24.38 37.97
CA GLU A 141 -2.78 -25.84 37.99
C GLU A 141 -3.57 -26.38 36.78
N GLU A 142 -4.16 -25.51 35.97
CA GLU A 142 -4.97 -25.90 34.82
C GLU A 142 -4.10 -26.40 33.66
N ASP A 143 -4.57 -27.48 33.03
CA ASP A 143 -3.89 -28.09 31.90
C ASP A 143 -3.86 -27.15 30.69
N VAL A 144 -2.77 -27.20 29.91
CA VAL A 144 -2.58 -26.39 28.70
C VAL A 144 -3.71 -26.56 27.67
N SER A 145 -4.39 -27.72 27.65
CA SER A 145 -5.54 -27.95 26.78
C SER A 145 -6.72 -27.00 27.05
N ILE A 146 -6.89 -26.54 28.29
CA ILE A 146 -7.95 -25.58 28.66
C ILE A 146 -7.64 -24.22 28.03
N LEU A 147 -6.38 -23.76 28.10
CA LEU A 147 -5.93 -22.54 27.43
C LEU A 147 -6.13 -22.63 25.91
N ALA A 148 -5.73 -23.73 25.30
CA ALA A 148 -5.89 -23.94 23.87
C ALA A 148 -7.36 -23.89 23.44
N GLN A 149 -8.25 -24.56 24.17
CA GLN A 149 -9.69 -24.57 23.87
C GLN A 149 -10.33 -23.19 24.03
N SER A 150 -9.99 -22.47 25.10
CA SER A 150 -10.48 -21.10 25.36
C SER A 150 -10.08 -20.15 24.24
N LEU A 151 -8.82 -20.19 23.79
CA LEU A 151 -8.34 -19.36 22.68
C LEU A 151 -9.02 -19.68 21.34
N VAL A 152 -9.27 -20.96 21.04
CA VAL A 152 -9.95 -21.37 19.80
C VAL A 152 -11.41 -20.90 19.77
N ALA A 153 -12.06 -20.81 20.94
CA ALA A 153 -13.44 -20.38 21.06
C ALA A 153 -13.63 -18.85 20.95
N LEU A 154 -12.54 -18.07 21.04
CA LEU A 154 -12.64 -16.62 20.96
C LEU A 154 -12.99 -16.16 19.53
N PRO A 155 -13.99 -15.28 19.38
CA PRO A 155 -14.23 -14.63 18.11
C PRO A 155 -13.08 -13.65 17.80
N ASN A 156 -12.70 -13.56 16.53
CA ASN A 156 -11.61 -12.68 16.07
C ASN A 156 -12.11 -11.56 15.14
N PRO A 157 -13.10 -10.73 15.57
CA PRO A 157 -13.74 -9.75 14.68
C PRO A 157 -12.77 -8.68 14.18
N VAL A 158 -11.72 -8.36 14.96
CA VAL A 158 -10.72 -7.36 14.56
C VAL A 158 -9.84 -7.87 13.42
N VAL A 159 -9.49 -9.16 13.41
CA VAL A 159 -8.75 -9.79 12.31
C VAL A 159 -9.61 -9.83 11.05
N GLU A 160 -10.88 -10.25 11.18
CA GLU A 160 -11.83 -10.27 10.06
C GLU A 160 -12.06 -8.87 9.48
N GLN A 161 -12.18 -7.86 10.34
CA GLN A 161 -12.29 -6.46 9.93
C GLN A 161 -11.03 -5.98 9.20
N ALA A 162 -9.84 -6.36 9.66
CA ALA A 162 -8.59 -6.04 8.99
C ALA A 162 -8.52 -6.67 7.59
N ILE A 163 -8.97 -7.92 7.44
CA ILE A 163 -9.08 -8.59 6.14
C ILE A 163 -10.05 -7.83 5.22
N ALA A 164 -11.20 -7.40 5.74
CA ALA A 164 -12.18 -6.64 4.97
C ALA A 164 -11.63 -5.27 4.51
N VAL A 165 -10.90 -4.57 5.38
CA VAL A 165 -10.24 -3.30 5.05
C VAL A 165 -9.17 -3.52 3.97
N LEU A 166 -8.34 -4.55 4.12
CA LEU A 166 -7.29 -4.92 3.17
C LEU A 166 -7.88 -5.21 1.78
N LYS A 167 -8.96 -6.00 1.70
CA LYS A 167 -9.64 -6.32 0.44
C LYS A 167 -10.21 -5.09 -0.23
N ARG A 168 -10.89 -4.21 0.53
CA ARG A 168 -11.44 -2.95 0.00
C ARG A 168 -10.35 -2.02 -0.52
N ASP A 169 -9.21 -1.97 0.17
CA ASP A 169 -8.08 -1.14 -0.26
C ASP A 169 -7.41 -1.70 -1.52
N PHE A 170 -7.30 -3.03 -1.63
CA PHE A 170 -6.85 -3.70 -2.86
C PHE A 170 -7.79 -3.43 -4.05
N GLU A 171 -9.10 -3.48 -3.84
CA GLU A 171 -10.08 -3.18 -4.89
C GLU A 171 -9.97 -1.74 -5.42
N ARG A 172 -9.50 -0.79 -4.59
CA ARG A 172 -9.26 0.61 -4.99
C ARG A 172 -7.93 0.81 -5.73
N LEU A 173 -7.03 -0.17 -5.67
CA LEU A 173 -5.77 -0.14 -6.39
C LEU A 173 -5.94 -0.48 -7.88
N LEU A 174 -6.98 -1.27 -8.20
CA LEU A 174 -7.39 -1.68 -9.54
C LEU A 174 -8.16 -0.57 -10.26
#